data_AF-A0A2I0LFQ8-F1
#
_entry.id   AF-A0A2I0LFQ8-F1
#
_cell.length_a   1.000
_cell.length_b   1.000
_cell.length_c   1.000
_cell.angle_alpha   90.00
_cell.angle_beta   90.00
_cell.angle_gamma   90.00
#
_symmetry.space_group_name_H-M   'P 1'
#
loop_
_entity.id
_entity.type
_entity.pdbx_description
1 polymer ?
#
loop_
_entity_poly.entity_id
_entity_poly.type
_entity_poly.pdbx_seq_one_letter_code
_entity_poly.pdbx_strand_id
1 'polypeptide(L)'
;MVVGINTSFRSRKRRDSIRATWMPEGETRKKLEKEKGIVLRFVIGHSASPGGILDKAIEAEDMMHGDFLRLEHVEGYHELSGKTKTYFATAVSLWDAEFYVKVDDDIHVNLATLGMILSSHRRKSRVYIGCMKSGPVLAQKGVRYHEPEYWKFGAVGNRYFRHATGQLYAISKDLATYISVNQNLLHKYANEDVSLGSWFIGLDVEHVHDRRFCCGTPPDCEYRAQAGSTCAASFDWRCSGICNSSFRIMEVHERCKEGEDALWSSSF
;
A
#
# COMPACT_ATOMS: atom_id res chain seq x y z
N MET A 1 13.31 3.13 -1.53
CA MET A 1 11.86 3.29 -1.27
C MET A 1 11.50 2.60 0.04
N VAL A 2 10.46 3.06 0.72
CA VAL A 2 9.90 2.39 1.92
C VAL A 2 8.54 1.83 1.57
N VAL A 3 8.30 0.56 1.82
CA VAL A 3 7.06 -0.16 1.51
C VAL A 3 6.41 -0.61 2.81
N GLY A 4 5.26 -0.02 3.10
CA GLY A 4 4.41 -0.35 4.23
C GLY A 4 3.25 -1.24 3.79
N ILE A 5 3.23 -2.46 4.31
CA ILE A 5 2.20 -3.47 4.04
C ILE A 5 1.15 -3.36 5.14
N ASN A 6 0.05 -2.66 4.87
CA ASN A 6 -1.01 -2.48 5.83
C ASN A 6 -1.67 -3.83 6.14
N THR A 7 -1.56 -4.26 7.39
CA THR A 7 -2.09 -5.55 7.85
C THR A 7 -3.06 -5.38 9.03
N SER A 8 -3.58 -6.47 9.59
CA SER A 8 -4.43 -6.46 10.79
C SER A 8 -4.07 -7.59 11.74
N PHE A 9 -4.59 -7.56 12.97
CA PHE A 9 -4.42 -8.66 13.92
C PHE A 9 -4.91 -10.02 13.38
N ARG A 10 -5.93 -10.02 12.51
CA ARG A 10 -6.51 -11.25 11.94
C ARG A 10 -5.76 -11.78 10.72
N SER A 11 -4.78 -11.03 10.22
CA SER A 11 -4.12 -11.29 8.95
C SER A 11 -2.87 -12.16 9.05
N ARG A 12 -2.66 -12.92 10.15
CA ARG A 12 -1.44 -13.73 10.34
C ARG A 12 -1.11 -14.60 9.13
N LYS A 13 -2.09 -15.39 8.66
CA LYS A 13 -1.91 -16.27 7.50
C LYS A 13 -1.56 -15.51 6.21
N ARG A 14 -2.06 -14.28 6.05
CA ARG A 14 -1.71 -13.43 4.91
C ARG A 14 -0.26 -12.98 4.98
N ARG A 15 0.20 -12.54 6.15
CA ARG A 15 1.62 -12.18 6.36
C ARG A 15 2.55 -13.34 6.09
N ASP A 16 2.24 -14.53 6.63
CA ASP A 16 3.02 -15.73 6.37
C ASP A 16 3.07 -16.07 4.87
N SER A 17 1.95 -15.90 4.15
CA SER A 17 1.90 -16.13 2.70
C SER A 17 2.68 -15.09 1.88
N ILE A 18 2.76 -13.84 2.35
CA ILE A 18 3.57 -12.76 1.73
C ILE A 18 5.06 -13.05 1.92
N ARG A 19 5.46 -13.45 3.13
CA ARG A 19 6.83 -13.89 3.46
C ARG A 19 7.27 -15.10 2.63
N ALA A 20 6.36 -16.05 2.42
CA ALA A 20 6.61 -17.21 1.58
C ALA A 20 6.63 -16.91 0.07
N THR A 21 6.35 -15.66 -0.34
CA THR A 21 6.26 -15.29 -1.77
C THR A 21 7.12 -14.08 -2.09
N TRP A 22 6.52 -12.88 -2.19
CA TRP A 22 7.18 -11.72 -2.78
C TRP A 22 7.96 -10.87 -1.77
N MET A 23 7.84 -11.11 -0.47
CA MET A 23 8.60 -10.39 0.56
C MET A 23 9.74 -11.27 1.07
N PRO A 24 11.01 -10.93 0.78
CA PRO A 24 12.14 -11.66 1.34
C PRO A 24 12.16 -11.60 2.87
N GLU A 25 12.66 -12.66 3.51
CA GLU A 25 12.79 -12.79 4.96
C GLU A 25 14.25 -12.71 5.43
N GLY A 26 14.42 -12.55 6.76
CA GLY A 26 15.71 -12.69 7.43
C GLY A 26 16.84 -11.85 6.83
N GLU A 27 17.99 -12.48 6.59
CA GLU A 27 19.16 -11.82 6.03
C GLU A 27 18.96 -11.33 4.59
N THR A 28 18.13 -11.99 3.80
CA THR A 28 17.81 -11.54 2.43
C THR A 28 17.07 -10.21 2.46
N ARG A 29 16.13 -10.02 3.39
CA ARG A 29 15.45 -8.74 3.60
C ARG A 29 16.42 -7.64 4.03
N LYS A 30 17.31 -7.92 4.99
CA LYS A 30 18.32 -6.97 5.45
C LYS A 30 19.30 -6.59 4.34
N LYS A 31 19.69 -7.55 3.51
CA LYS A 31 20.52 -7.32 2.32
C LYS A 31 19.80 -6.40 1.34
N LEU A 32 18.51 -6.64 1.09
CA LEU A 32 17.69 -5.78 0.23
C LEU A 32 17.65 -4.33 0.75
N GLU A 33 17.47 -4.14 2.07
CA GLU A 33 17.51 -2.83 2.71
C GLU A 33 18.85 -2.13 2.51
N LYS A 34 19.96 -2.84 2.76
CA LYS A 34 21.31 -2.27 2.71
C LYS A 34 21.79 -1.99 1.29
N GLU A 35 21.57 -2.92 0.36
CA GLU A 35 22.15 -2.86 -0.99
C GLU A 35 21.25 -2.17 -2.00
N LYS A 36 19.93 -2.20 -1.82
CA LYS A 36 18.96 -1.61 -2.75
C LYS A 36 18.18 -0.44 -2.15
N GLY A 37 18.32 -0.15 -0.86
CA GLY A 37 17.56 0.91 -0.20
C GLY A 37 16.05 0.67 -0.23
N ILE A 38 15.63 -0.61 -0.26
CA ILE A 38 14.21 -1.00 -0.23
C ILE A 38 13.89 -1.54 1.16
N VAL A 39 13.09 -0.78 1.91
CA VAL A 39 12.62 -1.17 3.26
C VAL A 39 11.23 -1.77 3.15
N LEU A 40 11.02 -2.97 3.70
CA LEU A 40 9.73 -3.66 3.72
C LEU A 40 9.27 -3.87 5.16
N ARG A 41 8.10 -3.35 5.53
CA ARG A 41 7.53 -3.55 6.88
C ARG A 41 6.05 -3.86 6.83
N PHE A 42 5.59 -4.83 7.63
CA PHE A 42 4.18 -4.96 7.95
C PHE A 42 3.77 -3.84 8.91
N VAL A 43 2.82 -3.03 8.50
CA VAL A 43 2.38 -1.84 9.24
C VAL A 43 1.16 -2.20 10.08
N ILE A 44 1.27 -2.00 11.38
CA ILE A 44 0.22 -2.34 12.33
C ILE A 44 0.24 -1.39 13.53
N GLY A 45 -0.94 -0.97 13.96
CA GLY A 45 -1.14 -0.26 15.22
C GLY A 45 -1.21 -1.19 16.43
N HIS A 46 -1.73 -0.66 17.52
CA HIS A 46 -2.00 -1.41 18.75
C HIS A 46 -3.49 -1.68 18.93
N SER A 47 -3.82 -2.63 19.79
CA SER A 47 -5.22 -2.91 20.12
C SER A 47 -5.81 -1.79 20.99
N ALA A 48 -7.15 -1.77 21.12
CA ALA A 48 -7.83 -0.81 21.99
C ALA A 48 -7.47 -0.98 23.49
N SER A 49 -6.94 -2.15 23.85
CA SER A 49 -6.40 -2.45 25.18
C SER A 49 -4.89 -2.72 25.06
N PRO A 50 -4.04 -1.67 25.11
CA PRO A 50 -2.60 -1.83 24.92
C PRO A 50 -2.00 -2.93 25.81
N GLY A 51 -1.18 -3.80 25.21
CA GLY A 51 -0.59 -4.96 25.90
C GLY A 51 -1.54 -6.16 26.06
N GLY A 52 -2.70 -6.12 25.41
CA GLY A 52 -3.64 -7.23 25.35
C GLY A 52 -3.12 -8.43 24.55
N ILE A 53 -3.93 -9.49 24.48
CA ILE A 53 -3.56 -10.76 23.80
C ILE A 53 -3.20 -10.53 22.32
N LEU A 54 -3.92 -9.64 21.64
CA LEU A 54 -3.67 -9.30 20.24
C LEU A 54 -2.31 -8.62 20.05
N ASP A 55 -1.92 -7.71 20.95
CA ASP A 55 -0.62 -7.04 20.90
C ASP A 55 0.51 -8.02 21.20
N LYS A 56 0.36 -8.87 22.23
CA LYS A 56 1.33 -9.92 22.57
C LYS A 56 1.56 -10.93 21.44
N ALA A 57 0.51 -11.25 20.68
CA ALA A 57 0.65 -12.12 19.51
C ALA A 57 1.49 -11.46 18.40
N ILE A 58 1.35 -10.14 18.20
CA ILE A 58 2.19 -9.40 17.26
C ILE A 58 3.62 -9.26 17.79
N GLU A 59 3.81 -8.99 19.08
CA GLU A 59 5.14 -8.94 19.71
C GLU A 59 5.90 -10.25 19.51
N ALA A 60 5.25 -11.39 19.76
CA ALA A 60 5.84 -12.70 19.54
C ALA A 60 6.22 -12.94 18.07
N GLU A 61 5.38 -12.49 17.13
CA GLU A 61 5.69 -12.57 15.70
C GLU A 61 6.85 -11.67 15.29
N ASP A 62 6.87 -10.44 15.79
CA ASP A 62 7.93 -9.47 15.50
C ASP A 62 9.27 -9.92 16.09
N MET A 63 9.27 -10.55 17.27
CA MET A 63 10.47 -11.20 17.81
C MET A 63 11.04 -12.30 16.89
N MET A 64 10.17 -12.98 16.13
CA MET A 64 10.59 -14.05 15.21
C MET A 64 11.09 -13.50 13.86
N HIS A 65 10.39 -12.53 13.27
CA HIS A 65 10.64 -12.09 11.89
C HIS A 65 11.30 -10.69 11.80
N GLY A 66 11.13 -9.84 12.81
CA GLY A 66 11.68 -8.48 12.92
C GLY A 66 11.23 -7.54 11.80
N ASP A 67 10.03 -7.76 11.27
CA ASP A 67 9.54 -7.16 10.03
C ASP A 67 8.30 -6.28 10.20
N PHE A 68 7.96 -5.90 11.43
CA PHE A 68 6.90 -4.94 11.68
C PHE A 68 7.38 -3.48 11.79
N LEU A 69 6.46 -2.58 11.44
CA LEU A 69 6.44 -1.20 11.89
C LEU A 69 5.20 -1.04 12.79
N ARG A 70 5.45 -0.89 14.10
CA ARG A 70 4.41 -0.63 15.10
C ARG A 70 4.09 0.86 15.10
N LEU A 71 2.81 1.19 14.95
CA LEU A 71 2.32 2.57 14.95
C LEU A 71 1.63 2.93 16.27
N GLU A 72 1.79 4.18 16.69
CA GLU A 72 0.97 4.81 17.73
C GLU A 72 -0.42 5.14 17.15
N HIS A 73 -1.20 4.08 16.95
CA HIS A 73 -2.52 4.12 16.33
C HIS A 73 -3.37 2.95 16.84
N VAL A 74 -4.60 3.22 17.28
CA VAL A 74 -5.55 2.17 17.65
C VAL A 74 -6.11 1.54 16.38
N GLU A 75 -5.90 0.24 16.20
CA GLU A 75 -6.48 -0.51 15.09
C GLU A 75 -8.00 -0.58 15.17
N GLY A 76 -8.66 -0.37 14.03
CA GLY A 76 -10.11 -0.44 13.92
C GLY A 76 -10.56 -0.46 12.47
N TYR A 77 -11.74 -1.03 12.21
CA TYR A 77 -12.27 -1.15 10.84
C TYR A 77 -12.46 0.23 10.17
N HIS A 78 -12.88 1.24 10.93
CA HIS A 78 -13.08 2.60 10.45
C HIS A 78 -11.83 3.50 10.58
N GLU A 79 -10.71 2.94 11.04
CA GLU A 79 -9.50 3.72 11.33
C GLU A 79 -8.43 3.63 10.24
N LEU A 80 -8.70 2.94 9.13
CA LEU A 80 -7.75 2.76 8.01
C LEU A 80 -7.17 4.08 7.48
N SER A 81 -8.01 5.11 7.28
CA SER A 81 -7.55 6.44 6.85
C SER A 81 -6.61 7.07 7.87
N GLY A 82 -6.85 6.82 9.16
CA GLY A 82 -5.98 7.26 10.26
C GLY A 82 -4.67 6.50 10.26
N LYS A 83 -4.72 5.17 10.12
CA LYS A 83 -3.55 4.31 10.02
C LYS A 83 -2.63 4.72 8.88
N THR A 84 -3.17 4.97 7.69
CA THR A 84 -2.39 5.39 6.52
C THR A 84 -1.73 6.75 6.73
N LYS A 85 -2.45 7.69 7.37
CA LYS A 85 -1.88 8.98 7.76
C LYS A 85 -0.70 8.81 8.73
N THR A 86 -0.90 8.04 9.80
CA THR A 86 0.15 7.75 10.79
C THR A 86 1.32 7.01 10.16
N TYR A 87 1.06 6.04 9.27
CA TYR A 87 2.09 5.32 8.52
C TYR A 87 3.02 6.26 7.77
N PHE A 88 2.49 7.14 6.91
CA PHE A 88 3.33 8.06 6.14
C PHE A 88 4.09 9.03 7.04
N ALA A 89 3.44 9.55 8.09
CA ALA A 89 4.07 10.45 9.05
C ALA A 89 5.24 9.79 9.81
N THR A 90 5.07 8.53 10.23
CA THR A 90 6.10 7.74 10.90
C THR A 90 7.18 7.27 9.94
N ALA A 91 6.82 6.83 8.73
CA ALA A 91 7.79 6.30 7.78
C ALA A 91 8.78 7.38 7.32
N VAL A 92 8.29 8.60 7.04
CA VAL A 92 9.16 9.72 6.63
C VAL A 92 10.05 10.25 7.75
N SER A 93 9.69 10.02 9.03
CA SER A 93 10.54 10.40 10.16
C SER A 93 11.61 9.35 10.48
N LEU A 94 11.39 8.08 10.13
CA LEU A 94 12.31 6.98 10.40
C LEU A 94 13.30 6.71 9.27
N TRP A 95 12.87 6.87 8.01
CA TRP A 95 13.69 6.53 6.85
C TRP A 95 13.75 7.69 5.88
N ASP A 96 14.95 8.01 5.41
CA ASP A 96 15.14 8.91 4.28
C ASP A 96 15.04 8.14 2.96
N ALA A 97 13.91 8.28 2.25
CA ALA A 97 13.68 7.63 0.97
C ALA A 97 12.99 8.58 -0.01
N GLU A 98 13.23 8.38 -1.32
CA GLU A 98 12.60 9.17 -2.38
C GLU A 98 11.08 8.94 -2.48
N PHE A 99 10.65 7.70 -2.18
CA PHE A 99 9.25 7.28 -2.24
C PHE A 99 8.85 6.41 -1.04
N TYR A 100 7.62 6.62 -0.60
CA TYR A 100 6.92 5.85 0.43
C TYR A 100 5.68 5.20 -0.21
N VAL A 101 5.53 3.90 0.00
CA VAL A 101 4.56 3.05 -0.69
C VAL A 101 3.65 2.42 0.33
N LYS A 102 2.34 2.48 0.09
CA LYS A 102 1.36 1.69 0.83
C LYS A 102 0.92 0.50 -0.03
N VAL A 103 0.82 -0.66 0.60
CA VAL A 103 0.40 -1.93 0.01
C VAL A 103 -0.65 -2.58 0.91
N ASP A 104 -1.69 -3.19 0.35
CA ASP A 104 -2.58 -4.08 1.09
C ASP A 104 -1.96 -5.48 1.30
N ASP A 105 -2.27 -6.15 2.41
CA ASP A 105 -1.74 -7.48 2.74
C ASP A 105 -2.40 -8.65 1.98
N ASP A 106 -3.20 -8.35 0.96
CA ASP A 106 -3.84 -9.36 0.11
C ASP A 106 -3.57 -9.19 -1.38
N ILE A 107 -2.47 -8.54 -1.76
CA ILE A 107 -2.06 -8.45 -3.17
C ILE A 107 -0.67 -9.06 -3.43
N HIS A 108 -0.39 -9.40 -4.68
CA HIS A 108 0.95 -9.78 -5.14
C HIS A 108 1.68 -8.54 -5.65
N VAL A 109 2.98 -8.42 -5.32
CA VAL A 109 3.83 -7.30 -5.73
C VAL A 109 5.12 -7.81 -6.36
N ASN A 110 5.54 -7.17 -7.45
CA ASN A 110 6.85 -7.34 -8.09
C ASN A 110 7.74 -6.14 -7.72
N LEU A 111 8.66 -6.34 -6.77
CA LEU A 111 9.43 -5.26 -6.13
C LEU A 111 10.40 -4.56 -7.08
N ALA A 112 11.03 -5.28 -8.00
CA ALA A 112 11.95 -4.69 -8.97
C ALA A 112 11.18 -3.83 -9.97
N THR A 113 10.07 -4.36 -10.49
CA THR A 113 9.16 -3.62 -11.37
C THR A 113 8.64 -2.35 -10.68
N LEU A 114 8.19 -2.45 -9.42
CA LEU A 114 7.78 -1.30 -8.62
C LEU A 114 8.93 -0.28 -8.49
N GLY A 115 10.12 -0.73 -8.09
CA GLY A 115 11.30 0.12 -7.94
C GLY A 115 11.67 0.85 -9.23
N MET A 116 11.64 0.17 -10.37
CA MET A 116 11.93 0.75 -11.69
C MET A 116 10.91 1.81 -12.11
N ILE A 117 9.63 1.61 -11.79
CA ILE A 117 8.60 2.61 -12.06
C ILE A 117 8.84 3.87 -11.21
N LEU A 118 9.13 3.69 -9.92
CA LEU A 118 9.37 4.82 -9.01
C LEU A 118 10.66 5.57 -9.36
N SER A 119 11.74 4.87 -9.69
CA SER A 119 13.01 5.50 -10.08
C SER A 119 12.88 6.39 -11.32
N SER A 120 12.02 6.02 -12.26
CA SER A 120 11.73 6.87 -13.44
C SER A 120 11.09 8.22 -13.09
N HIS A 121 10.57 8.38 -11.85
CA HIS A 121 9.95 9.60 -11.33
C HIS A 121 10.81 10.33 -10.29
N ARG A 122 12.02 9.85 -9.95
CA ARG A 122 12.83 10.40 -8.85
C ARG A 122 13.24 11.86 -8.97
N ARG A 123 13.26 12.41 -10.20
CA ARG A 123 13.60 13.83 -10.45
C ARG A 123 12.43 14.78 -10.21
N LYS A 124 11.25 14.27 -9.87
CA LYS A 124 10.04 15.05 -9.64
C LYS A 124 9.79 15.14 -8.14
N SER A 125 9.50 16.34 -7.65
CA SER A 125 9.40 16.63 -6.22
C SER A 125 8.10 16.13 -5.58
N ARG A 126 6.95 16.41 -6.22
CA ARG A 126 5.60 16.10 -5.71
C ARG A 126 4.88 15.11 -6.62
N VAL A 127 5.06 13.83 -6.36
CA VAL A 127 4.51 12.74 -7.19
C VAL A 127 3.58 11.88 -6.35
N TYR A 128 2.36 11.71 -6.83
CA TYR A 128 1.42 10.70 -6.34
C TYR A 128 1.17 9.71 -7.48
N ILE A 129 1.61 8.48 -7.30
CA ILE A 129 1.56 7.45 -8.34
C ILE A 129 0.73 6.26 -7.90
N GLY A 130 -0.08 5.77 -8.84
CA GLY A 130 -0.78 4.52 -8.71
C GLY A 130 -1.76 4.31 -9.86
N CYS A 131 -2.65 3.34 -9.70
CA CYS A 131 -3.72 3.15 -10.66
C CYS A 131 -4.85 4.15 -10.39
N MET A 132 -4.70 5.36 -10.95
CA MET A 132 -5.66 6.45 -10.78
C MET A 132 -7.05 6.09 -11.32
N LYS A 133 -8.07 6.28 -10.48
CA LYS A 133 -9.49 6.04 -10.76
C LYS A 133 -10.36 7.22 -10.30
N SER A 134 -11.62 7.19 -10.71
CA SER A 134 -12.71 7.99 -10.14
C SER A 134 -13.96 7.12 -10.18
N GLY A 135 -14.75 7.14 -9.12
CA GLY A 135 -15.94 6.30 -8.97
C GLY A 135 -17.07 7.06 -8.28
N PRO A 136 -18.28 6.49 -8.23
CA PRO A 136 -19.42 7.13 -7.58
C PRO A 136 -19.13 7.35 -6.09
N VAL A 137 -19.57 8.50 -5.57
CA VAL A 137 -19.56 8.74 -4.12
C VAL A 137 -20.57 7.81 -3.45
N LEU A 138 -20.14 7.09 -2.42
CA LEU A 138 -20.96 6.08 -1.75
C LEU A 138 -21.90 6.72 -0.72
N ALA A 139 -22.91 7.46 -1.21
CA ALA A 139 -23.84 8.22 -0.38
C ALA A 139 -24.97 7.39 0.27
N GLN A 140 -25.17 6.13 -0.16
CA GLN A 140 -26.24 5.29 0.33
C GLN A 140 -25.86 4.61 1.66
N LYS A 141 -26.68 4.79 2.71
CA LYS A 141 -26.49 4.07 3.97
C LYS A 141 -26.56 2.55 3.77
N GLY A 142 -25.73 1.81 4.51
CA GLY A 142 -25.72 0.34 4.49
C GLY A 142 -24.80 -0.29 3.44
N VAL A 143 -24.24 0.49 2.51
CA VAL A 143 -23.17 -0.01 1.63
C VAL A 143 -21.82 0.03 2.35
N ARG A 144 -20.92 -0.89 1.99
CA ARG A 144 -19.54 -0.86 2.47
C ARG A 144 -18.90 0.48 2.09
N TYR A 145 -18.23 1.11 3.04
CA TYR A 145 -17.61 2.44 2.88
C TYR A 145 -18.57 3.58 2.57
N HIS A 146 -19.83 3.49 3.04
CA HIS A 146 -20.74 4.64 3.03
C HIS A 146 -20.04 5.89 3.58
N GLU A 147 -20.07 6.97 2.79
CA GLU A 147 -19.46 8.26 3.14
C GLU A 147 -20.51 9.18 3.78
N PRO A 148 -20.52 9.34 5.12
CA PRO A 148 -21.52 10.16 5.80
C PRO A 148 -21.45 11.64 5.37
N GLU A 149 -20.29 12.11 4.93
CA GLU A 149 -20.06 13.47 4.46
C GLU A 149 -20.07 13.57 2.94
N TYR A 150 -20.83 12.70 2.25
CA TYR A 150 -20.92 12.65 0.78
C TYR A 150 -21.26 14.00 0.15
N TRP A 151 -21.99 14.86 0.87
CA TRP A 151 -22.38 16.20 0.43
C TRP A 151 -21.19 17.14 0.18
N LYS A 152 -20.01 16.87 0.78
CA LYS A 152 -18.76 17.61 0.51
C LYS A 152 -18.22 17.37 -0.90
N PHE A 153 -18.66 16.30 -1.56
CA PHE A 153 -18.31 15.97 -2.95
C PHE A 153 -19.33 16.52 -3.96
N GLY A 154 -20.24 17.38 -3.50
CA GLY A 154 -21.29 18.02 -4.30
C GLY A 154 -22.63 17.27 -4.20
N ALA A 155 -23.33 17.15 -5.33
CA ALA A 155 -24.68 16.59 -5.37
C ALA A 155 -24.68 15.05 -5.33
N VAL A 156 -25.83 14.48 -4.95
CA VAL A 156 -26.05 13.02 -5.03
C VAL A 156 -25.87 12.56 -6.48
N GLY A 157 -25.10 11.49 -6.67
CA GLY A 157 -24.71 10.99 -7.99
C GLY A 157 -23.35 11.49 -8.48
N ASN A 158 -22.72 12.42 -7.77
CA ASN A 158 -21.36 12.85 -8.07
C ASN A 158 -20.33 11.72 -7.89
N ARG A 159 -19.16 11.94 -8.48
CA ARG A 159 -18.02 11.06 -8.40
C ARG A 159 -16.95 11.64 -7.49
N TYR A 160 -16.20 10.78 -6.82
CA TYR A 160 -14.97 11.18 -6.14
C TYR A 160 -14.01 11.82 -7.16
N PHE A 161 -13.21 12.78 -6.69
CA PHE A 161 -12.06 13.28 -7.44
C PHE A 161 -11.10 12.13 -7.80
N ARG A 162 -10.18 12.41 -8.72
CA ARG A 162 -9.23 11.39 -9.18
C ARG A 162 -8.25 11.03 -8.06
N HIS A 163 -8.16 9.74 -7.72
CA HIS A 163 -7.28 9.20 -6.67
C HIS A 163 -6.76 7.82 -7.10
N ALA A 164 -5.65 7.35 -6.53
CA ALA A 164 -5.14 6.01 -6.80
C ALA A 164 -6.02 4.94 -6.13
N THR A 165 -6.06 3.72 -6.68
CA THR A 165 -6.74 2.61 -6.02
C THR A 165 -6.02 2.18 -4.73
N GLY A 166 -6.78 1.82 -3.69
CA GLY A 166 -6.23 1.53 -2.36
C GLY A 166 -5.24 0.38 -2.25
N GLN A 167 -5.21 -0.57 -3.19
CA GLN A 167 -4.35 -1.75 -3.12
C GLN A 167 -2.85 -1.42 -3.11
N LEU A 168 -2.44 -0.50 -3.98
CA LEU A 168 -1.06 -0.07 -4.13
C LEU A 168 -1.00 1.38 -4.63
N TYR A 169 -0.28 2.22 -3.90
CA TYR A 169 0.13 3.54 -4.38
C TYR A 169 1.41 3.99 -3.69
N ALA A 170 2.09 4.95 -4.32
CA ALA A 170 3.28 5.57 -3.75
C ALA A 170 3.18 7.09 -3.81
N ILE A 171 3.84 7.73 -2.85
CA ILE A 171 3.99 9.18 -2.78
C ILE A 171 5.46 9.54 -2.63
N SER A 172 5.88 10.65 -3.22
CA SER A 172 7.23 11.18 -3.04
C SER A 172 7.47 11.65 -1.61
N LYS A 173 8.74 11.81 -1.25
CA LYS A 173 9.17 12.33 0.06
C LYS A 173 8.45 13.62 0.44
N ASP A 174 8.37 14.59 -0.45
CA ASP A 174 7.73 15.89 -0.17
C ASP A 174 6.27 15.74 0.26
N LEU A 175 5.53 14.81 -0.36
CA LEU A 175 4.13 14.54 0.00
C LEU A 175 4.01 13.80 1.32
N ALA A 176 4.92 12.85 1.60
CA ALA A 176 4.97 12.18 2.90
C ALA A 176 5.32 13.18 4.02
N THR A 177 6.27 14.09 3.78
CA THR A 177 6.61 15.19 4.69
C THR A 177 5.42 16.12 4.89
N TYR A 178 4.71 16.50 3.82
CA TYR A 178 3.49 17.30 3.92
C TYR A 178 2.44 16.63 4.82
N ILE A 179 2.23 15.32 4.67
CA ILE A 179 1.34 14.55 5.55
C ILE A 179 1.81 14.63 7.00
N SER A 180 3.11 14.38 7.26
CA SER A 180 3.68 14.40 8.61
C SER A 180 3.49 15.74 9.31
N VAL A 181 3.79 16.84 8.61
CA VAL A 181 3.69 18.21 9.14
C VAL A 181 2.23 18.60 9.39
N ASN A 182 1.31 18.22 8.50
CA ASN A 182 -0.08 18.69 8.52
C ASN A 182 -1.07 17.67 9.09
N GLN A 183 -0.60 16.56 9.67
CA GLN A 183 -1.43 15.40 10.01
C GLN A 183 -2.69 15.74 10.84
N ASN A 184 -2.63 16.75 11.72
CA ASN A 184 -3.76 17.16 12.55
C ASN A 184 -4.85 17.92 11.78
N LEU A 185 -4.53 18.46 10.61
CA LEU A 185 -5.46 19.19 9.72
C LEU A 185 -6.06 18.29 8.65
N LEU A 186 -5.38 17.18 8.33
CA LEU A 186 -5.80 16.28 7.26
C LEU A 186 -7.05 15.48 7.65
N HIS A 187 -8.14 15.80 6.94
CA HIS A 187 -9.45 15.20 7.11
C HIS A 187 -9.46 13.73 6.66
N LYS A 188 -10.25 12.89 7.35
CA LYS A 188 -10.38 11.46 7.06
C LYS A 188 -11.79 11.19 6.52
N TYR A 189 -11.87 10.63 5.33
CA TYR A 189 -13.09 10.08 4.75
C TYR A 189 -13.19 8.58 5.05
N ALA A 190 -14.37 7.98 4.79
CA ALA A 190 -14.64 6.57 5.05
C ALA A 190 -13.76 5.63 4.20
N ASN A 191 -13.45 6.04 2.97
CA ASN A 191 -12.47 5.37 2.13
C ASN A 191 -11.07 5.96 2.37
N GLU A 192 -10.11 5.08 2.62
CA GLU A 192 -8.71 5.46 2.85
C GLU A 192 -8.07 6.06 1.59
N ASP A 193 -8.33 5.48 0.43
CA ASP A 193 -7.73 5.91 -0.84
C ASP A 193 -8.30 7.25 -1.32
N VAL A 194 -9.59 7.49 -1.04
CA VAL A 194 -10.22 8.81 -1.16
C VAL A 194 -9.59 9.80 -0.18
N SER A 195 -9.38 9.41 1.09
CA SER A 195 -8.74 10.29 2.08
C SER A 195 -7.39 10.80 1.59
N LEU A 196 -6.52 9.89 1.15
CA LEU A 196 -5.20 10.26 0.63
C LEU A 196 -5.29 11.23 -0.55
N GLY A 197 -6.12 10.94 -1.55
CA GLY A 197 -6.25 11.82 -2.72
C GLY A 197 -6.80 13.21 -2.35
N SER A 198 -7.64 13.32 -1.31
CA SER A 198 -8.16 14.62 -0.86
C SER A 198 -7.07 15.52 -0.28
N TRP A 199 -6.02 14.93 0.30
CA TRP A 199 -4.92 15.70 0.88
C TRP A 199 -4.05 16.38 -0.19
N PHE A 200 -4.15 15.92 -1.44
CA PHE A 200 -3.33 16.38 -2.55
C PHE A 200 -4.10 17.18 -3.61
N ILE A 201 -5.44 17.16 -3.61
CA ILE A 201 -6.24 17.81 -4.66
C ILE A 201 -6.03 19.33 -4.76
N GLY A 202 -5.74 19.99 -3.64
CA GLY A 202 -5.46 21.43 -3.59
C GLY A 202 -3.97 21.78 -3.74
N LEU A 203 -3.11 20.79 -3.97
CA LEU A 203 -1.67 20.96 -4.08
C LEU A 203 -1.23 20.80 -5.54
N ASP A 204 -0.09 21.39 -5.90
CA ASP A 204 0.55 21.22 -7.20
C ASP A 204 1.26 19.85 -7.27
N VAL A 205 0.47 18.78 -7.41
CA VAL A 205 0.93 17.38 -7.38
C VAL A 205 0.76 16.71 -8.73
N GLU A 206 1.82 16.06 -9.19
CA GLU A 206 1.73 15.21 -10.37
C GLU A 206 1.04 13.88 -10.03
N HIS A 207 -0.17 13.70 -10.56
CA HIS A 207 -0.92 12.46 -10.46
C HIS A 207 -0.55 11.52 -11.61
N VAL A 208 0.26 10.50 -11.32
CA VAL A 208 0.72 9.52 -12.31
C VAL A 208 -0.22 8.33 -12.34
N HIS A 209 -0.91 8.12 -13.48
CA HIS A 209 -1.73 6.94 -13.73
C HIS A 209 -0.89 5.82 -14.37
N ASP A 210 -0.46 4.85 -13.57
CA ASP A 210 0.24 3.67 -14.06
C ASP A 210 -0.65 2.42 -13.89
N ARG A 211 -1.03 1.79 -15.01
CA ARG A 211 -1.89 0.60 -15.01
C ARG A 211 -1.20 -0.65 -14.49
N ARG A 212 0.14 -0.66 -14.39
CA ARG A 212 0.92 -1.77 -13.81
C ARG A 212 0.70 -1.88 -12.29
N PHE A 213 0.07 -0.89 -11.65
CA PHE A 213 -0.30 -0.91 -10.23
C PHE A 213 -1.64 -1.62 -9.97
N CYS A 214 -2.36 -2.06 -11.00
CA CYS A 214 -3.71 -2.65 -10.84
C CYS A 214 -4.03 -3.72 -11.88
N CYS A 215 -3.08 -4.61 -12.15
CA CYS A 215 -3.32 -5.75 -13.02
C CYS A 215 -4.26 -6.75 -12.35
N GLY A 216 -5.02 -7.47 -13.18
CA GLY A 216 -5.69 -8.69 -12.74
C GLY A 216 -4.66 -9.77 -12.40
N THR A 217 -5.03 -10.69 -11.50
CA THR A 217 -4.31 -11.97 -11.36
C THR A 217 -4.39 -12.77 -12.67
N PRO A 218 -3.79 -13.98 -12.76
CA PRO A 218 -3.81 -14.74 -14.00
C PRO A 218 -5.21 -14.91 -14.60
N PRO A 219 -5.35 -14.77 -15.93
CA PRO A 219 -4.25 -14.71 -16.90
C PRO A 219 -3.73 -13.29 -17.24
N ASP A 220 -4.30 -12.20 -16.67
CA ASP A 220 -3.96 -10.83 -17.09
C ASP A 220 -2.49 -10.47 -16.82
N CYS A 221 -1.99 -10.73 -15.60
CA CYS A 221 -0.59 -10.46 -15.26
C CYS A 221 0.40 -11.19 -16.20
N GLU A 222 0.08 -12.41 -16.63
CA GLU A 222 0.93 -13.24 -17.49
C GLU A 222 0.98 -12.66 -18.91
N TYR A 223 -0.18 -12.33 -19.48
CA TYR A 223 -0.24 -11.70 -20.80
C TYR A 223 0.48 -10.35 -20.83
N ARG A 224 0.37 -9.57 -19.75
CA ARG A 224 1.08 -8.30 -19.61
C ARG A 224 2.59 -8.49 -19.53
N ALA A 225 3.06 -9.47 -18.77
CA ALA A 225 4.48 -9.81 -18.71
C ALA A 225 5.02 -10.25 -20.09
N GLN A 226 4.29 -11.11 -20.81
CA GLN A 226 4.65 -11.54 -22.17
C GLN A 226 4.70 -10.36 -23.16
N ALA A 227 3.86 -9.36 -22.98
CA ALA A 227 3.86 -8.13 -23.78
C ALA A 227 4.93 -7.10 -23.35
N GLY A 228 5.83 -7.44 -22.41
CA GLY A 228 6.87 -6.55 -21.90
C GLY A 228 6.36 -5.46 -20.94
N SER A 229 5.13 -5.60 -20.43
CA SER A 229 4.48 -4.67 -19.50
C SER A 229 4.25 -5.35 -18.15
N THR A 230 5.31 -5.91 -17.57
CA THR A 230 5.26 -6.59 -16.26
C THR A 230 4.56 -5.72 -15.21
N CYS A 231 3.65 -6.33 -14.47
CA CYS A 231 2.85 -5.67 -13.45
C CYS A 231 3.67 -5.45 -12.18
N ALA A 232 3.53 -4.28 -11.56
CA ALA A 232 4.05 -4.02 -10.22
C ALA A 232 3.14 -4.61 -9.15
N ALA A 233 1.82 -4.65 -9.39
CA ALA A 233 0.86 -5.30 -8.51
C ALA A 233 -0.23 -6.05 -9.29
N SER A 234 -0.66 -7.18 -8.72
CA SER A 234 -1.71 -8.05 -9.28
C SER A 234 -2.74 -8.42 -8.20
N PHE A 235 -4.03 -8.24 -8.49
CA PHE A 235 -5.13 -8.57 -7.57
C PHE A 235 -6.47 -8.81 -8.28
N ASP A 236 -7.45 -9.38 -7.58
CA ASP A 236 -8.80 -9.58 -8.09
C ASP A 236 -9.70 -8.38 -7.76
N TRP A 237 -10.25 -7.72 -8.78
CA TRP A 237 -11.20 -6.62 -8.58
C TRP A 237 -12.43 -7.03 -7.74
N ARG A 238 -12.88 -8.29 -7.88
CA ARG A 238 -14.08 -8.82 -7.21
C ARG A 238 -14.03 -8.73 -5.69
N CYS A 239 -12.86 -8.94 -5.10
CA CYS A 239 -12.68 -8.89 -3.64
C CYS A 239 -11.80 -7.71 -3.20
N SER A 240 -11.40 -6.84 -4.14
CA SER A 240 -10.54 -5.68 -3.89
C SER A 240 -9.20 -6.07 -3.26
N GLY A 241 -8.64 -7.18 -3.76
CA GLY A 241 -7.47 -7.91 -3.26
C GLY A 241 -7.42 -9.27 -3.97
N ILE A 242 -6.52 -10.18 -3.62
CA ILE A 242 -6.56 -11.57 -4.09
C ILE A 242 -7.59 -12.33 -3.25
N CYS A 243 -8.56 -12.95 -3.91
CA CYS A 243 -9.60 -13.66 -3.17
C CYS A 243 -8.99 -14.89 -2.52
N ASN A 244 -9.26 -15.10 -1.22
CA ASN A 244 -8.60 -16.13 -0.41
C ASN A 244 -7.06 -16.03 -0.45
N SER A 245 -6.53 -14.80 -0.33
CA SER A 245 -5.11 -14.47 -0.51
C SER A 245 -4.15 -15.34 0.27
N SER A 246 -4.49 -15.76 1.49
CA SER A 246 -3.63 -16.62 2.31
C SER A 246 -3.25 -17.96 1.66
N PHE A 247 -4.02 -18.40 0.66
CA PHE A 247 -3.74 -19.60 -0.11
C PHE A 247 -3.41 -19.29 -1.57
N ARG A 248 -4.16 -18.36 -2.19
CA ARG A 248 -4.02 -18.07 -3.63
C ARG A 248 -2.83 -17.21 -4.00
N ILE A 249 -2.21 -16.50 -3.06
CA ILE A 249 -1.07 -15.64 -3.39
C ILE A 249 0.13 -16.44 -3.91
N MET A 250 0.31 -17.69 -3.49
CA MET A 250 1.37 -18.57 -3.97
C MET A 250 1.18 -18.88 -5.46
N GLU A 251 -0.01 -19.34 -5.85
CA GLU A 251 -0.37 -19.60 -7.26
C GLU A 251 -0.19 -18.33 -8.12
N VAL A 252 -0.65 -17.18 -7.61
CA VAL A 252 -0.48 -15.90 -8.29
C VAL A 252 1.00 -15.54 -8.41
N HIS A 253 1.80 -15.75 -7.37
CA HIS A 253 3.23 -15.46 -7.38
C HIS A 253 3.97 -16.32 -8.40
N GLU A 254 3.73 -17.62 -8.45
CA GLU A 254 4.38 -18.54 -9.40
C GLU A 254 4.15 -18.12 -10.86
N ARG A 255 2.98 -17.54 -11.15
CA ARG A 255 2.56 -17.16 -12.50
C ARG A 255 2.85 -15.70 -12.86
N CYS A 256 2.79 -14.80 -11.89
CA CYS A 256 2.94 -13.35 -12.11
C CYS A 256 4.30 -12.79 -11.67
N LYS A 257 5.18 -13.58 -11.04
CA LYS A 257 6.48 -13.08 -10.56
C LYS A 257 7.32 -12.55 -11.71
N GLU A 258 8.02 -11.47 -11.43
CA GLU A 258 9.16 -11.04 -12.24
C GLU A 258 10.31 -12.06 -12.20
N GLY A 259 11.30 -11.92 -13.09
CA GLY A 259 12.46 -12.81 -13.12
C GLY A 259 13.19 -12.83 -11.77
N GLU A 260 13.71 -14.00 -11.37
CA GLU A 260 14.26 -14.21 -10.02
C GLU A 260 15.41 -13.23 -9.67
N ASP A 261 16.20 -12.86 -10.66
CA ASP A 261 17.30 -11.91 -10.52
C ASP A 261 16.90 -10.46 -10.79
N ALA A 262 15.64 -10.16 -11.13
CA ALA A 262 15.22 -8.81 -11.51
C ALA A 262 15.50 -7.80 -10.39
N LEU A 263 15.24 -8.19 -9.14
CA LEU A 263 15.45 -7.33 -7.97
C LEU A 263 16.93 -7.02 -7.73
N TRP A 264 17.81 -7.99 -7.99
CA TRP A 264 19.24 -7.88 -7.71
C TRP A 264 20.03 -7.27 -8.88
N SER A 265 19.57 -7.47 -10.11
CA SER A 265 20.17 -6.89 -11.32
C SER A 265 19.74 -5.45 -11.60
N SER A 266 18.59 -5.01 -11.06
CA SER A 266 18.09 -3.65 -11.26
C SER A 266 18.93 -2.60 -10.51
N SER A 267 19.09 -1.45 -11.16
CA SER A 267 19.62 -0.22 -10.58
C SER A 267 18.50 0.81 -10.51
N PHE A 268 18.18 1.24 -9.29
CA PHE A 268 17.13 2.20 -8.98
C PHE A 268 17.69 3.63 -8.85
#